data_AF-A0A1J5C787-F1
#
_entry.id   AF-A0A1J5C787-F1
#
_cell.length_a   1.000
_cell.length_b   1.000
_cell.length_c   1.000
_cell.angle_alpha   90.00
_cell.angle_beta   90.00
_cell.angle_gamma   90.00
#
_symmetry.space_group_name_H-M   'P 1'
#
loop_
_entity.id
_entity.type
_entity.pdbx_description
1 polymer ?
#
loop_
_entity_poly.entity_id
_entity_poly.type
_entity_poly.pdbx_seq_one_letter_code
_entity_poly.pdbx_strand_id
1 'polypeptide(L)'
;MHNLALLALHAQLGLQGAHCLDLDCQVPAPEVLRMVRDFQIRVVAISASASMPSAALAQYTGDLRRALPEACALWLGGQGFAAWAPPQSPGCIVFNDTSQAVGHWLRLARTLRVNT
;
A
#
# COMPACT_ATOMS: atom_id res chain seq x y z
N MET A 1 8.15 -9.73 2.23
CA MET A 1 8.11 -8.96 0.97
C MET A 1 9.18 -7.89 1.08
N HIS A 2 10.10 -7.76 0.12
CA HIS A 2 11.12 -6.69 0.16
C HIS A 2 10.98 -5.86 -1.12
N ASN A 3 11.62 -6.23 -2.23
CA ASN A 3 11.36 -5.62 -3.54
C ASN A 3 10.78 -6.62 -4.55
N LEU A 4 11.31 -7.84 -4.57
CA LEU A 4 10.88 -8.89 -5.51
C LEU A 4 9.40 -9.26 -5.36
N ALA A 5 8.89 -9.21 -4.13
CA ALA A 5 7.50 -9.51 -3.84
C ALA A 5 6.56 -8.33 -4.17
N LEU A 6 7.04 -7.08 -4.08
CA LEU A 6 6.31 -5.89 -4.56
C LEU A 6 6.24 -5.89 -6.09
N LEU A 7 7.33 -6.24 -6.77
CA LEU A 7 7.35 -6.42 -8.22
C LEU A 7 6.43 -7.56 -8.69
N ALA A 8 6.38 -8.67 -7.95
CA ALA A 8 5.43 -9.75 -8.22
C ALA A 8 3.98 -9.28 -8.05
N LEU A 9 3.70 -8.51 -6.97
CA LEU A 9 2.40 -7.88 -6.77
C LEU A 9 2.08 -6.92 -7.92
N HIS A 10 2.99 -6.03 -8.28
CA HIS A 10 2.85 -5.10 -9.40
C HIS A 10 2.51 -5.86 -10.68
N ALA A 11 3.31 -6.85 -11.07
CA ALA A 11 3.08 -7.64 -12.27
C ALA A 11 1.69 -8.31 -12.26
N GLN A 12 1.30 -8.90 -11.13
CA GLN A 12 -0.02 -9.53 -10.98
C GLN A 12 -1.16 -8.51 -11.05
N LEU A 13 -1.00 -7.32 -10.48
CA LEU A 13 -1.97 -6.24 -10.53
C LEU A 13 -2.06 -5.63 -11.95
N GLY A 14 -0.92 -5.47 -12.63
CA GLY A 14 -0.81 -4.99 -14.01
C GLY A 14 -1.57 -5.88 -14.99
N LEU A 15 -1.43 -7.20 -14.84
CA LEU A 15 -2.22 -8.18 -15.61
C LEU A 15 -3.74 -8.05 -15.40
N GLN A 16 -4.17 -7.40 -14.32
CA GLN A 16 -5.59 -7.18 -13.99
C GLN A 16 -6.05 -5.74 -14.33
N GLY A 17 -5.21 -4.97 -15.01
CA GLY A 17 -5.48 -3.59 -15.44
C GLY A 17 -5.22 -2.53 -14.37
N ALA A 18 -4.47 -2.86 -13.30
CA ALA A 18 -3.97 -1.85 -12.39
C ALA A 18 -2.75 -1.16 -13.00
N HIS A 19 -2.70 0.16 -12.97
CA HIS A 19 -1.45 0.89 -13.18
C HIS A 19 -0.75 0.99 -11.84
N CYS A 20 0.31 0.19 -11.64
CA CYS A 20 1.12 0.34 -10.45
C CYS A 20 2.32 1.21 -10.77
N LEU A 21 2.72 1.98 -9.78
CA LEU A 21 3.86 2.86 -9.88
C LEU A 21 4.77 2.50 -8.72
N ASP A 22 5.91 1.92 -9.03
CA ASP A 22 6.90 1.58 -8.01
C ASP A 22 7.62 2.85 -7.59
N LEU A 23 7.38 3.26 -6.36
CA LEU A 23 8.13 4.31 -5.70
C LEU A 23 9.35 3.65 -5.10
N ASP A 24 10.54 3.96 -5.63
CA ASP A 24 11.79 3.51 -5.02
C ASP A 24 11.85 3.94 -3.53
N CYS A 25 12.69 3.28 -2.74
CA CYS A 25 12.68 3.29 -1.28
C CYS A 25 12.89 4.67 -0.59
N GLN A 26 12.96 5.77 -1.34
CA GLN A 26 13.28 7.11 -0.84
C GLN A 26 12.28 8.20 -1.22
N VAL A 27 11.12 7.88 -1.79
CA VAL A 27 10.14 8.93 -2.14
C VAL A 27 9.57 9.55 -0.85
N PRO A 28 9.82 10.85 -0.58
CA PRO A 28 9.35 11.49 0.65
C PRO A 28 7.82 11.50 0.69
N ALA A 29 7.22 11.37 1.88
CA ALA A 29 5.77 11.36 2.05
C ALA A 29 5.02 12.52 1.33
N PRO A 30 5.52 13.78 1.33
CA PRO A 30 4.89 14.86 0.56
C PRO A 30 4.81 14.59 -0.95
N GLU A 31 5.80 13.91 -1.50
CA GLU A 31 5.83 13.53 -2.91
C GLU A 31 4.85 12.40 -3.20
N VAL A 32 4.78 11.38 -2.32
CA VAL A 32 3.74 10.34 -2.40
C VAL A 32 2.34 10.96 -2.45
N LEU A 33 2.07 11.93 -1.57
CA LEU A 33 0.78 12.61 -1.51
C LEU A 33 0.47 13.43 -2.76
N ARG A 34 1.48 14.07 -3.35
CA ARG A 34 1.33 14.77 -4.64
C ARG A 34 0.94 13.79 -5.74
N MET A 35 1.66 12.68 -5.86
CA MET A 35 1.39 11.66 -6.87
C MET A 35 0.00 11.02 -6.69
N VAL A 36 -0.41 10.79 -5.44
CA VAL A 36 -1.75 10.27 -5.13
C VAL A 36 -2.84 11.20 -5.67
N ARG A 37 -2.67 12.51 -5.54
CA ARG A 37 -3.61 13.49 -6.10
C ARG A 37 -3.52 13.58 -7.62
N ASP A 38 -2.32 13.70 -8.16
CA ASP A 38 -2.14 13.96 -9.60
C ASP A 38 -2.58 12.76 -10.45
N PHE A 39 -2.31 11.54 -9.98
CA PHE A 39 -2.65 10.30 -10.69
C PHE A 39 -3.91 9.61 -10.16
N GLN A 40 -4.64 10.23 -9.22
CA GLN A 40 -5.85 9.66 -8.60
C GLN A 40 -5.63 8.25 -8.07
N ILE A 41 -4.47 8.03 -7.43
CA ILE A 41 -4.07 6.72 -6.91
C ILE A 41 -5.06 6.27 -5.84
N ARG A 42 -5.59 5.07 -5.99
CA ARG A 42 -6.58 4.48 -5.06
C ARG A 42 -5.96 3.59 -4.00
N VAL A 43 -4.73 3.16 -4.20
CA VAL A 43 -3.99 2.28 -3.29
C VAL A 43 -2.53 2.70 -3.26
N VAL A 44 -2.01 2.98 -2.07
CA VAL A 44 -0.57 3.10 -1.81
C VAL A 44 -0.13 1.87 -1.05
N ALA A 45 0.89 1.16 -1.54
CA ALA A 45 1.44 -0.01 -0.87
C ALA A 45 2.83 0.29 -0.29
N ILE A 46 3.07 -0.08 0.97
CA ILE A 46 4.38 0.01 1.63
C ILE A 46 4.85 -1.39 2.00
N SER A 47 6.12 -1.68 1.68
CA SER A 47 6.83 -2.89 2.09
C SER A 47 7.92 -2.54 3.09
N ALA A 48 7.96 -3.22 4.24
CA ALA A 48 8.99 -3.01 5.26
C ALA A 48 9.74 -4.31 5.60
N SER A 49 11.06 -4.17 5.79
CA SER A 49 11.94 -5.24 6.29
C SER A 49 11.85 -5.35 7.82
N ALA A 50 12.13 -6.54 8.37
CA ALA A 50 12.26 -6.76 9.81
C ALA A 50 13.39 -5.94 10.46
N SER A 51 14.36 -5.47 9.67
CA SER A 51 15.47 -4.65 10.13
C SER A 51 15.10 -3.18 10.41
N MET A 52 13.90 -2.73 10.03
CA MET A 52 13.47 -1.35 10.29
C MET A 52 12.91 -1.19 11.71
N PRO A 53 13.22 -0.08 12.41
CA PRO A 53 12.67 0.18 13.73
C PRO A 53 11.14 0.28 13.70
N SER A 54 10.46 -0.51 14.55
CA SER A 54 8.99 -0.57 14.61
C SER A 54 8.35 0.79 14.89
N ALA A 55 8.95 1.60 15.76
CA ALA A 55 8.47 2.96 16.07
C ALA A 55 8.52 3.88 14.85
N ALA A 56 9.60 3.82 14.06
CA ALA A 56 9.74 4.62 12.85
C ALA A 56 8.72 4.20 11.78
N LEU A 57 8.48 2.89 11.62
CA LEU A 57 7.45 2.37 10.72
C LEU A 57 6.04 2.80 11.15
N ALA A 58 5.72 2.71 12.44
CA ALA A 58 4.43 3.13 12.97
C ALA A 58 4.19 4.64 12.76
N GLN A 59 5.21 5.46 13.05
CA GLN A 59 5.16 6.90 12.83
C GLN A 59 4.92 7.24 11.35
N TYR A 60 5.75 6.71 10.46
CA TYR A 60 5.65 6.95 9.02
C TYR A 60 4.28 6.55 8.45
N THR A 61 3.80 5.38 8.87
CA THR A 61 2.49 4.85 8.44
C THR A 61 1.34 5.71 8.96
N GLY A 62 1.39 6.16 10.21
CA GLY A 62 0.40 7.05 10.80
C GLY A 62 0.37 8.42 10.13
N ASP A 63 1.55 8.98 9.83
CA ASP A 63 1.69 10.25 9.11
C ASP A 63 1.10 10.16 7.71
N LEU A 64 1.42 9.08 6.98
CA LEU A 64 0.90 8.87 5.65
C LEU A 64 -0.61 8.65 5.65
N ARG A 65 -1.15 7.82 6.55
CA ARG A 65 -2.61 7.60 6.65
C ARG A 65 -3.36 8.90 6.96
N ARG A 66 -2.85 9.74 7.86
CA ARG A 66 -3.48 11.04 8.17
C ARG A 66 -3.50 11.99 6.98
N ALA A 67 -2.49 11.92 6.13
CA ALA A 67 -2.37 12.82 4.99
C ALA A 67 -3.03 12.28 3.70
N LEU A 68 -3.19 10.96 3.58
CA LEU A 68 -3.85 10.34 2.43
C LEU A 68 -5.36 10.65 2.42
N PRO A 69 -5.96 10.86 1.23
CA PRO A 69 -7.41 10.92 1.09
C PRO A 69 -8.07 9.64 1.63
N GLU A 70 -9.29 9.77 2.15
CA GLU A 70 -10.07 8.61 2.64
C GLU A 70 -10.30 7.56 1.55
N ALA A 71 -10.52 8.02 0.31
CA ALA A 71 -10.70 7.17 -0.86
C ALA A 71 -9.43 6.45 -1.34
N CYS A 72 -8.27 6.73 -0.73
CA CYS A 72 -7.01 6.04 -1.02
C CYS A 72 -6.69 5.05 0.10
N ALA A 73 -6.72 3.76 -0.21
CA ALA A 73 -6.32 2.72 0.73
C ALA A 73 -4.81 2.72 0.95
N LEU A 74 -4.39 2.41 2.17
CA LEU A 74 -2.99 2.20 2.54
C LEU A 74 -2.75 0.73 2.84
N TRP A 75 -1.97 0.06 2.00
CA TRP A 75 -1.62 -1.36 2.12
C TRP A 75 -0.22 -1.51 2.67
N LEU A 76 -0.04 -2.41 3.62
CA LEU A 76 1.22 -2.59 4.33
C LEU A 76 1.58 -4.06 4.28
N GLY A 77 2.86 -4.37 4.11
CA GLY A 77 3.30 -5.76 4.09
C GLY A 77 4.80 -5.91 4.29
N GLY A 78 5.24 -7.16 4.41
CA GLY A 78 6.63 -7.47 4.74
C GLY A 78 6.87 -7.68 6.24
N GLN A 79 8.06 -8.19 6.57
CA GLN A 79 8.35 -8.68 7.92
C GLN A 79 8.42 -7.56 8.96
N GLY A 80 8.65 -6.31 8.55
CA GLY A 80 8.59 -5.14 9.43
C GLY A 80 7.19 -4.86 9.98
N PHE A 81 6.14 -5.38 9.31
CA PHE A 81 4.76 -5.29 9.76
C PHE A 81 4.19 -6.61 10.29
N ALA A 82 4.95 -7.71 10.29
CA ALA A 82 4.45 -9.03 10.70
C ALA A 82 3.99 -9.09 12.17
N ALA A 83 4.66 -8.34 13.05
CA ALA A 83 4.27 -8.19 14.46
C ALA A 83 3.50 -6.88 14.73
N TRP A 84 3.18 -6.11 13.68
CA TRP A 84 2.47 -4.86 13.82
C TRP A 84 0.98 -5.15 13.98
N ALA A 85 0.50 -5.11 15.22
CA ALA A 85 -0.92 -5.08 15.51
C ALA A 85 -1.46 -3.70 15.09
N PRO A 86 -2.30 -3.59 14.05
CA PRO A 86 -2.76 -2.28 13.61
C PRO A 86 -3.70 -1.71 14.68
N PRO A 87 -3.52 -0.45 15.13
CA PRO A 87 -4.67 0.33 15.56
C PRO A 87 -5.60 0.40 14.35
N GLN A 88 -6.87 0.00 14.50
CA GLN A 88 -7.88 -0.03 13.42
C GLN A 88 -8.10 1.38 12.85
N SER A 89 -7.16 1.83 12.03
CA SER A 89 -7.21 3.12 11.36
C SER A 89 -7.99 2.89 10.07
N PRO A 90 -9.16 3.53 9.89
CA PRO A 90 -9.95 3.38 8.68
C PRO A 90 -9.09 3.56 7.42
N GLY A 91 -9.20 2.63 6.47
CA GLY A 91 -8.45 2.70 5.21
C GLY A 91 -6.99 2.19 5.27
N CYS A 92 -6.58 1.50 6.34
CA CYS A 92 -5.27 0.84 6.44
C CYS A 92 -5.41 -0.69 6.54
N ILE A 93 -4.67 -1.44 5.72
CA ILE A 93 -4.75 -2.91 5.66
C ILE A 93 -3.34 -3.51 5.67
N VAL A 94 -3.12 -4.49 6.54
CA VAL A 94 -1.86 -5.25 6.62
C VAL A 94 -2.03 -6.59 5.91
N PHE A 95 -1.11 -6.91 5.00
CA PHE A 95 -1.03 -8.16 4.28
C PHE A 95 0.25 -8.91 4.66
N ASN A 96 0.07 -10.11 5.20
CA ASN A 96 1.18 -11.01 5.50
C ASN A 96 1.57 -11.86 4.28
N ASP A 97 0.73 -11.86 3.25
CA ASP A 97 0.88 -12.67 2.03
C ASP A 97 0.39 -11.90 0.79
N THR A 98 1.16 -11.99 -0.30
CA THR A 98 0.87 -11.29 -1.57
C THR A 98 -0.47 -11.69 -2.17
N SER A 99 -0.86 -12.96 -2.07
CA SER A 99 -2.12 -13.46 -2.62
C SER A 99 -3.33 -12.81 -1.94
N GLN A 100 -3.22 -12.45 -0.65
CA GLN A 100 -4.26 -11.71 0.06
C GLN A 100 -4.42 -10.29 -0.50
N ALA A 101 -3.31 -9.61 -0.78
CA ALA A 101 -3.33 -8.28 -1.40
C ALA A 101 -3.94 -8.31 -2.81
N VAL A 102 -3.56 -9.30 -3.63
CA VAL A 102 -4.13 -9.51 -4.97
C VAL A 102 -5.64 -9.82 -4.89
N GLY A 103 -6.04 -10.75 -4.02
CA GLY A 103 -7.45 -11.07 -3.83
C GLY A 103 -8.26 -9.87 -3.36
N HIS A 104 -7.67 -9.02 -2.51
CA HIS A 104 -8.29 -7.78 -2.07
C HIS A 104 -8.41 -6.75 -3.21
N TRP A 105 -7.36 -6.58 -4.02
CA TRP A 105 -7.42 -5.75 -5.23
C TRP A 105 -8.55 -6.18 -6.15
N LEU A 106 -8.67 -7.47 -6.46
CA LEU A 106 -9.67 -7.95 -7.40
C LEU A 106 -11.10 -7.64 -6.94
N ARG A 107 -11.35 -7.65 -5.62
CA ARG A 107 -12.63 -7.23 -5.06
C ARG A 107 -12.83 -5.71 -5.20
N LEU A 108 -11.82 -4.91 -4.86
CA LEU A 108 -11.87 -3.44 -4.99
C LEU A 108 -12.02 -2.99 -6.45
N ALA A 109 -11.29 -3.58 -7.39
CA ALA A 109 -11.36 -3.25 -8.81
C ALA A 109 -12.75 -3.53 -9.39
N ARG A 110 -13.45 -4.56 -8.89
CA ARG A 110 -14.84 -4.84 -9.29
C ARG A 110 -15.79 -3.75 -8.80
N THR A 111 -15.66 -3.27 -7.56
CA THR A 111 -16.52 -2.20 -7.06
C THR A 111 -16.26 -0.86 -7.76
N LEU A 112 -15.01 -0.58 -8.13
CA LEU A 112 -14.64 0.62 -8.88
C LEU A 112 -15.19 0.62 -10.31
N ARG A 113 -15.19 -0.54 -10.99
CA ARG A 113 -15.73 -0.68 -12.36
C ARG A 113 -17.25 -0.58 -12.44
N VAL A 114 -17.97 -0.88 -11.36
CA VAL A 114 -19.44 -0.80 -11.33
C VAL A 114 -19.93 0.65 -11.14
N ASN A 115 -19.08 1.54 -10.64
CA ASN A 115 -19.38 2.96 -10.41
C ASN A 115 -18.87 3.90 -11.55
N THR A 116 -18.48 3.36 -12.70
CA THR A 116 -18.09 4.12 -13.91
C THR A 116 -19.07 3.82 -15.03
#